data_AF-A0A1G2W6M2-F1
#
_entry.id   AF-A0A1G2W6M2-F1
#
_cell.length_a   1.000
_cell.length_b   1.000
_cell.length_c   1.000
_cell.angle_alpha   90.00
_cell.angle_beta   90.00
_cell.angle_gamma   90.00
#
_symmetry.space_group_name_H-M   'P 1'
#
loop_
_entity.id
_entity.type
_entity.pdbx_description
1 polymer ?
#
loop_
_entity_poly.entity_id
_entity_poly.type
_entity_poly.pdbx_seq_one_letter_code
_entity_poly.pdbx_strand_id
1 'polypeptide(L)'
;MWRTRLAAVLVAWMVLAVSVMLAAARLMEVTPPSVAPMLLLALYVVPPPALLAWSFWHMMREPVTGWLAPTVLMTFCGALIPLSPPIYDLGVRLNFQARRPAYEAIAAEVRDGRIGGLPNRRGWISGERDGVRFRFRPAERGVIDFTWAEAYGLKAGVRYDDTPCVSRRGALCIDRGERLAERYTYYARFF
;
A
#
# COMPACT_ATOMS: atom_id res chain seq x y z
N MET A 1 13.90 21.81 -23.99
CA MET A 1 13.27 21.42 -22.71
C MET A 1 13.90 20.21 -22.03
N TRP A 2 13.99 19.05 -22.67
CA TRP A 2 14.53 17.79 -22.10
C TRP A 2 16.02 17.78 -21.71
N ARG A 3 16.71 18.93 -21.82
CA ARG A 3 18.12 19.12 -21.43
C ARG A 3 18.29 20.07 -20.24
N THR A 4 17.21 20.60 -19.66
CA THR A 4 17.30 21.47 -18.49
C THR A 4 17.25 20.66 -17.19
N ARG A 5 17.97 21.12 -16.17
CA ARG A 5 17.95 20.49 -14.83
C ARG A 5 16.52 20.37 -14.28
N LEU A 6 15.68 21.37 -14.54
CA LEU A 6 14.28 21.38 -14.13
C LEU A 6 13.49 20.21 -14.74
N ALA A 7 13.64 19.95 -16.05
CA ALA A 7 12.94 18.84 -16.71
C ALA A 7 13.36 17.48 -16.14
N ALA A 8 14.66 17.28 -15.88
CA ALA A 8 15.18 16.06 -15.28
C ALA A 8 14.62 15.84 -13.86
N VAL A 9 14.60 16.90 -13.02
CA VAL A 9 14.07 16.83 -11.66
C VAL A 9 12.56 16.57 -11.66
N LEU A 10 11.80 17.22 -12.55
CA LEU A 10 10.37 16.99 -12.72
C LEU A 10 10.08 15.53 -13.05
N VAL A 11 10.74 14.99 -14.07
CA VAL A 11 10.54 13.60 -14.51
C VAL A 11 10.96 12.63 -13.41
N ALA A 12 12.10 12.86 -12.76
CA ALA A 12 12.57 12.02 -11.65
C ALA A 12 11.55 11.98 -10.51
N TRP A 13 10.99 13.15 -10.13
CA TRP A 13 9.95 13.21 -9.11
C TRP A 13 8.67 12.49 -9.55
N MET A 14 8.22 12.68 -10.79
CA MET A 14 7.01 12.00 -11.31
C MET A 14 7.15 10.48 -11.29
N VAL A 15 8.29 9.96 -11.75
CA VAL A 15 8.60 8.53 -11.72
C VAL A 15 8.65 8.02 -10.27
N LEU A 16 9.29 8.78 -9.37
CA LEU A 16 9.38 8.42 -7.96
C LEU A 16 7.99 8.39 -7.30
N ALA A 17 7.13 9.38 -7.56
CA ALA A 17 5.77 9.44 -7.04
C ALA A 17 4.95 8.21 -7.44
N VAL A 18 4.95 7.85 -8.73
CA VAL A 18 4.24 6.65 -9.21
C VAL A 18 4.85 5.38 -8.62
N SER A 19 6.18 5.28 -8.57
CA SER A 19 6.87 4.11 -8.05
C SER A 19 6.58 3.87 -6.57
N VAL A 20 6.50 4.94 -5.76
CA VAL A 20 6.17 4.84 -4.35
C VAL A 20 4.71 4.44 -4.13
N MET A 21 3.77 4.90 -4.96
CA MET A 21 2.40 4.39 -4.91
C MET A 21 2.33 2.89 -5.23
N LEU A 22 3.03 2.43 -6.28
CA LEU A 22 3.12 1.01 -6.61
C LEU A 22 3.78 0.20 -5.50
N ALA A 23 4.80 0.75 -4.86
CA ALA A 23 5.52 0.09 -3.77
C ALA A 23 4.85 0.27 -2.39
N ALA A 24 3.71 0.94 -2.29
CA ALA A 24 3.13 1.37 -1.01
C ALA A 24 2.89 0.19 -0.06
N ALA A 25 2.34 -0.93 -0.57
CA ALA A 25 2.15 -2.17 0.20
C ALA A 25 3.46 -2.68 0.82
N ARG A 26 4.54 -2.71 0.03
CA ARG A 26 5.85 -3.14 0.51
C ARG A 26 6.47 -2.14 1.48
N LEU A 27 6.35 -0.85 1.19
CA LEU A 27 6.82 0.22 2.07
C LEU A 27 6.10 0.16 3.43
N MET A 28 4.81 -0.15 3.47
CA MET A 28 4.08 -0.35 4.72
C MET A 28 4.64 -1.50 5.56
N GLU A 29 5.15 -2.56 4.94
CA GLU A 29 5.77 -3.68 5.65
C GLU A 29 7.11 -3.32 6.30
N VAL A 30 7.94 -2.51 5.62
CA VAL A 30 9.35 -2.29 6.00
C VAL A 30 9.60 -0.93 6.66
N THR A 31 8.75 0.05 6.41
CA THR A 31 8.97 1.41 6.88
C THR A 31 8.59 1.50 8.35
N PRO A 32 9.49 1.98 9.23
CA PRO A 32 9.12 2.26 10.59
C PRO A 32 7.97 3.27 10.62
N PRO A 33 6.96 3.08 11.48
CA PRO A 33 5.87 4.02 11.62
C PRO A 33 6.34 5.48 11.66
N SER A 34 7.31 5.81 12.51
CA SER A 34 7.83 7.18 12.71
C SER A 34 8.27 7.88 11.43
N VAL A 35 8.60 7.13 10.38
CA VAL A 35 9.13 7.65 9.12
C VAL A 35 8.04 7.86 8.06
N ALA A 36 6.92 7.13 8.14
CA ALA A 36 5.88 7.17 7.11
C ALA A 36 5.28 8.57 6.85
N PRO A 37 4.94 9.38 7.88
CA PRO A 37 4.45 10.74 7.65
C PRO A 37 5.50 11.65 6.98
N MET A 38 6.78 11.48 7.35
CA MET A 38 7.87 12.26 6.75
C MET A 38 8.06 11.92 5.28
N LEU A 39 7.95 10.64 4.89
CA LEU A 39 8.02 10.21 3.49
C LEU A 39 6.87 10.79 2.66
N LEU A 40 5.65 10.77 3.19
CA LEU A 40 4.49 11.35 2.51
C LEU A 40 4.67 12.86 2.31
N LEU A 41 5.12 13.56 3.35
CA LEU A 41 5.40 14.99 3.28
C LEU A 41 6.48 15.30 2.25
N ALA A 42 7.61 14.59 2.33
CA ALA A 42 8.77 14.79 1.48
C ALA A 42 8.53 14.44 0.01
N LEU A 43 7.54 13.60 -0.31
CA LEU A 43 7.27 13.16 -1.67
C LEU A 43 6.05 13.82 -2.31
N TYR A 44 4.95 14.00 -1.58
CA TYR A 44 3.67 14.43 -2.13
C TYR A 44 3.24 15.82 -1.70
N VAL A 45 3.82 16.39 -0.63
CA VAL A 45 3.41 17.70 -0.11
C VAL A 45 4.42 18.79 -0.46
N VAL A 46 5.70 18.55 -0.21
CA VAL A 46 6.76 19.56 -0.42
C VAL A 46 7.20 19.68 -1.88
N PRO A 47 7.41 18.59 -2.64
CA PRO A 47 7.90 18.72 -4.01
C PRO A 47 6.95 19.41 -4.98
N PRO A 48 5.62 19.16 -4.99
CA PRO A 48 4.73 19.84 -5.93
C PRO A 48 4.79 21.38 -5.86
N PRO A 49 4.65 22.05 -4.69
CA PRO A 49 4.73 23.51 -4.63
C PRO A 49 6.15 24.02 -4.94
N ALA A 50 7.21 23.32 -4.52
CA ALA A 50 8.58 23.73 -4.82
C ALA A 50 8.88 23.66 -6.33
N LEU A 51 8.50 22.56 -6.98
CA LEU A 51 8.64 22.37 -8.41
C LEU A 51 7.75 23.33 -9.19
N LEU A 52 6.55 23.65 -8.69
CA LEU A 52 5.65 24.61 -9.30
C LEU A 52 6.23 26.03 -9.25
N ALA A 53 6.73 26.47 -8.10
CA ALA A 53 7.40 27.75 -7.94
C ALA A 53 8.62 27.88 -8.89
N TRP A 54 9.44 26.83 -8.97
CA TRP A 54 10.59 26.82 -9.89
C TRP A 54 10.16 26.82 -11.36
N SER A 55 9.09 26.10 -11.69
CA SER A 55 8.52 26.05 -13.04
C SER A 55 7.96 27.40 -13.48
N PHE A 56 7.24 28.11 -12.60
CA PHE A 56 6.77 29.47 -12.87
C PHE A 56 7.91 30.48 -13.00
N TRP A 57 8.92 30.38 -12.14
CA TRP A 57 10.12 31.21 -12.27
C TRP A 57 10.80 31.04 -13.64
N HIS A 58 10.94 29.80 -14.10
CA HIS A 58 11.50 29.50 -15.42
C HIS A 58 10.60 30.03 -16.55
N MET A 59 9.28 29.92 -16.42
CA MET A 59 8.33 30.49 -17.37
C MET A 59 8.47 32.00 -17.50
N MET A 60 8.65 32.73 -16.39
CA MET A 60 8.85 34.18 -16.43
C MET A 60 10.16 34.59 -17.11
N ARG A 61 11.21 33.76 -17.03
CA ARG A 61 12.50 34.03 -17.70
C ARG A 61 12.51 33.69 -19.18
N GLU A 62 11.77 32.66 -19.59
CA GLU A 62 11.69 32.19 -20.97
C GLU A 62 10.23 31.93 -21.36
N PRO A 63 9.43 32.97 -21.66
CA PRO A 63 7.98 32.82 -21.82
C PRO A 63 7.57 31.98 -23.03
N VAL A 64 8.41 31.90 -24.07
CA VAL A 64 8.09 31.17 -25.32
C VAL A 64 8.00 29.66 -25.09
N THR A 65 8.86 29.09 -24.24
CA THR A 65 8.94 27.64 -24.00
C THR A 65 8.82 27.22 -22.55
N GLY A 66 8.97 28.16 -21.60
CA GLY A 66 8.98 27.87 -20.17
C GLY A 66 7.60 27.54 -19.59
N TRP A 67 6.52 27.84 -20.32
CA TRP A 67 5.14 27.48 -19.91
C TRP A 67 4.88 25.97 -19.87
N LEU A 68 5.67 25.18 -20.60
CA LEU A 68 5.50 23.74 -20.67
C LEU A 68 5.78 23.03 -19.33
N ALA A 69 6.73 23.53 -18.53
CA ALA A 69 7.07 22.93 -17.23
C ALA A 69 5.91 22.99 -16.22
N PRO A 70 5.30 24.15 -15.93
CA PRO A 70 4.14 24.20 -15.04
C PRO A 70 2.92 23.46 -15.61
N THR A 71 2.71 23.49 -16.93
CA THR A 71 1.63 22.71 -17.56
C THR A 71 1.79 21.22 -17.31
N VAL A 72 2.98 20.65 -17.60
CA VAL A 72 3.25 19.22 -17.40
C VAL A 72 3.10 18.82 -15.94
N LEU A 73 3.61 19.63 -15.01
CA LEU A 73 3.47 19.36 -13.57
C LEU A 73 2.00 19.37 -13.13
N MET A 74 1.22 20.38 -13.55
CA MET A 74 -0.19 20.49 -13.17
C MET A 74 -1.03 19.37 -13.79
N THR A 75 -0.79 19.03 -15.06
CA THR A 75 -1.45 17.90 -15.72
C THR A 75 -1.13 16.59 -15.01
N PHE A 76 0.13 16.36 -14.64
CA PHE A 76 0.52 15.17 -13.88
C PHE A 76 -0.17 15.10 -12.53
N CYS A 77 -0.14 16.17 -11.73
CA CYS A 77 -0.82 16.22 -10.43
C CYS A 77 -2.33 15.99 -10.57
N GLY A 78 -2.96 16.60 -11.58
CA GLY A 78 -4.39 16.42 -11.88
C GLY A 78 -4.74 14.99 -12.28
N ALA A 79 -3.88 14.30 -13.04
CA ALA A 79 -4.06 12.91 -13.43
C ALA A 79 -3.73 11.91 -12.30
N LEU A 80 -2.75 12.23 -11.45
CA LEU A 80 -2.28 11.33 -10.40
C LEU A 80 -3.38 11.04 -9.36
N ILE A 81 -4.22 12.02 -9.03
CA ILE A 81 -5.30 11.85 -8.05
C ILE A 81 -6.28 10.72 -8.46
N PRO A 82 -6.96 10.78 -9.63
CA PRO A 82 -7.88 9.73 -10.05
C PRO A 82 -7.18 8.41 -10.43
N LEU A 83 -5.89 8.45 -10.80
CA LEU A 83 -5.10 7.25 -11.06
C LEU A 83 -4.52 6.63 -9.79
N SER A 84 -4.55 7.31 -8.65
CA SER A 84 -3.95 6.79 -7.43
C SER A 84 -4.60 5.50 -6.92
N PRO A 85 -5.94 5.31 -6.93
CA PRO A 85 -6.54 4.03 -6.54
C PRO A 85 -6.09 2.85 -7.41
N PRO A 86 -6.21 2.88 -8.76
CA PRO A 86 -5.80 1.72 -9.57
C PRO A 86 -4.29 1.45 -9.52
N ILE A 87 -3.43 2.48 -9.39
CA ILE A 87 -1.99 2.30 -9.18
C ILE A 87 -1.73 1.61 -7.84
N TYR A 88 -2.39 2.06 -6.79
CA TYR A 88 -2.26 1.47 -5.46
C TYR A 88 -2.73 0.01 -5.45
N ASP A 89 -3.89 -0.29 -6.03
CA ASP A 89 -4.44 -1.65 -6.10
C ASP A 89 -3.52 -2.60 -6.89
N LEU A 90 -2.91 -2.10 -7.96
CA LEU A 90 -1.88 -2.84 -8.68
C LEU A 90 -0.68 -3.15 -7.77
N GLY A 91 -0.22 -2.18 -6.99
CA GLY A 91 0.84 -2.36 -5.99
C GLY A 91 0.49 -3.41 -4.93
N VAL A 92 -0.74 -3.39 -4.42
CA VAL A 92 -1.26 -4.40 -3.47
C VAL A 92 -1.23 -5.79 -4.10
N ARG A 93 -1.67 -5.93 -5.36
CA ARG A 93 -1.66 -7.20 -6.08
C ARG A 93 -0.24 -7.72 -6.31
N LEU A 94 0.69 -6.85 -6.70
CA LEU A 94 2.10 -7.21 -6.89
C LEU A 94 2.73 -7.69 -5.58
N ASN A 95 2.50 -6.97 -4.47
CA ASN A 95 2.99 -7.38 -3.16
C ASN A 95 2.36 -8.71 -2.71
N PHE A 96 1.06 -8.89 -2.92
CA PHE A 96 0.37 -10.15 -2.63
C PHE A 96 0.98 -11.31 -3.43
N GLN A 97 1.18 -11.15 -4.74
CA GLN A 97 1.76 -12.19 -5.59
C GLN A 97 3.17 -12.58 -5.13
N ALA A 98 3.99 -11.60 -4.75
CA ALA A 98 5.33 -11.85 -4.22
C ALA A 98 5.31 -12.62 -2.88
N ARG A 99 4.29 -12.41 -2.04
CA ARG A 99 4.16 -13.03 -0.72
C ARG A 99 3.27 -14.27 -0.68
N ARG A 100 2.50 -14.54 -1.74
CA ARG A 100 1.51 -15.61 -1.83
C ARG A 100 2.07 -16.98 -1.41
N PRO A 101 3.27 -17.41 -1.84
CA PRO A 101 3.81 -18.70 -1.43
C PRO A 101 3.99 -18.81 0.10
N ALA A 102 4.45 -17.73 0.74
CA ALA A 102 4.61 -17.68 2.20
C ALA A 102 3.24 -17.70 2.91
N TYR A 103 2.25 -16.97 2.38
CA TYR A 103 0.89 -16.99 2.95
C TYR A 103 0.26 -18.37 2.88
N GLU A 104 0.39 -19.06 1.74
CA GLU A 104 -0.15 -20.41 1.55
C GLU A 104 0.55 -21.43 2.45
N ALA A 105 1.88 -21.34 2.61
CA ALA A 105 2.64 -22.19 3.52
C ALA A 105 2.21 -22.00 4.98
N ILE A 106 2.11 -20.74 5.45
CA ILE A 106 1.63 -20.42 6.80
C ILE A 106 0.19 -20.92 6.98
N ALA A 107 -0.68 -20.72 5.99
CA ALA A 107 -2.07 -21.17 6.07
C ALA A 107 -2.21 -22.70 6.12
N ALA A 108 -1.36 -23.44 5.41
CA ALA A 108 -1.29 -24.90 5.54
C ALA A 108 -0.83 -25.30 6.95
N GLU A 109 0.25 -24.72 7.46
CA GLU A 109 0.79 -25.07 8.78
C GLU A 109 -0.13 -24.71 9.95
N VAL A 110 -0.82 -23.57 9.90
CA VAL A 110 -1.82 -23.18 10.91
C VAL A 110 -2.97 -24.19 10.93
N ARG A 111 -3.46 -24.59 9.74
CA ARG A 111 -4.53 -25.57 9.60
C ARG A 111 -4.13 -26.95 10.11
N ASP A 112 -2.91 -27.39 9.79
CA ASP A 112 -2.33 -28.64 10.28
C ASP A 112 -2.00 -28.60 11.79
N GLY A 113 -2.09 -27.42 12.43
CA GLY A 113 -1.76 -27.24 13.84
C GLY A 113 -0.28 -27.29 14.15
N ARG A 114 0.58 -27.15 13.14
CA ARG A 114 2.04 -27.13 13.30
C ARG A 114 2.53 -25.83 13.94
N ILE A 115 1.79 -24.74 13.75
CA ILE A 115 2.04 -23.48 14.43
C ILE A 115 1.22 -23.45 15.73
N GLY A 116 1.91 -23.52 16.86
CA GLY A 116 1.35 -23.42 18.21
C GLY A 116 1.87 -22.21 18.97
N GLY A 117 1.26 -21.89 20.10
CA GLY A 117 1.65 -20.78 20.95
C GLY A 117 0.61 -20.47 22.01
N LEU A 118 0.99 -19.65 23.01
CA LEU A 118 0.04 -19.15 24.00
C LEU A 118 -0.77 -18.00 23.39
N PRO A 119 -2.11 -18.12 23.29
CA PRO A 119 -2.93 -17.03 22.81
C PRO A 119 -2.88 -15.86 23.79
N ASN A 120 -2.92 -14.64 23.27
CA ASN A 120 -3.05 -13.44 24.08
C ASN A 120 -4.43 -13.35 24.75
N ARG A 121 -4.66 -12.31 25.58
CA ARG A 121 -5.95 -12.07 26.27
C ARG A 121 -7.16 -11.98 25.33
N ARG A 122 -6.96 -11.76 24.04
CA ARG A 122 -8.01 -11.68 23.00
C ARG A 122 -8.14 -12.97 22.18
N GLY A 123 -7.47 -14.05 22.58
CA GLY A 123 -7.50 -15.36 21.93
C GLY A 123 -6.61 -15.47 20.68
N TRP A 124 -5.79 -14.47 20.37
CA TRP A 124 -4.95 -14.46 19.17
C TRP A 124 -3.56 -15.01 19.45
N ILE A 125 -3.07 -15.87 18.57
CA ILE A 125 -1.66 -16.21 18.45
C ILE A 125 -1.10 -15.35 17.32
N SER A 126 0.01 -14.64 17.60
CA SER A 126 0.75 -13.85 16.60
C SER A 126 2.12 -14.47 16.38
N GLY A 127 2.62 -14.40 15.16
CA GLY A 127 3.94 -14.90 14.80
C GLY A 127 4.53 -14.17 13.60
N GLU A 128 5.79 -14.46 13.32
CA GLU A 128 6.48 -14.00 12.12
C GLU A 128 7.21 -15.19 11.49
N ARG A 129 7.10 -15.31 10.17
CA ARG A 129 7.80 -16.33 9.39
C ARG A 129 8.14 -15.77 8.01
N ASP A 130 9.38 -15.95 7.57
CA ASP A 130 9.87 -15.44 6.28
C ASP A 130 9.60 -13.93 6.07
N GLY A 131 9.69 -13.16 7.16
CA GLY A 131 9.39 -11.72 7.16
C GLY A 131 7.92 -11.39 6.89
N VAL A 132 7.01 -12.33 7.14
CA VAL A 132 5.56 -12.16 7.11
C VAL A 132 5.03 -12.25 8.53
N ARG A 133 4.44 -11.16 9.01
CA ARG A 133 3.73 -11.13 10.28
C ARG A 133 2.32 -11.64 10.10
N PHE A 134 1.90 -12.58 10.93
CA PHE A 134 0.58 -13.17 10.87
C PHE A 134 -0.02 -13.34 12.26
N ARG A 135 -1.34 -13.49 12.31
CA ARG A 135 -2.06 -13.87 13.52
C ARG A 135 -3.29 -14.69 13.18
N PHE A 136 -3.64 -15.61 14.06
CA PHE A 136 -4.82 -16.46 13.93
C PHE A 136 -5.39 -16.80 15.31
N ARG A 137 -6.59 -17.36 15.35
CA ARG A 137 -7.19 -17.89 16.57
C ARG A 137 -7.15 -19.41 16.54
N PRO A 138 -6.72 -20.09 17.61
CA PRO A 138 -6.72 -21.55 17.65
C PRO A 138 -8.09 -22.19 17.42
N ALA A 139 -9.17 -21.50 17.83
CA ALA A 139 -10.55 -21.93 17.62
C ALA A 139 -11.06 -21.69 16.18
N GLU A 140 -10.38 -20.84 15.40
CA GLU A 140 -10.76 -20.44 14.04
C GLU A 140 -9.53 -20.52 13.12
N ARG A 141 -8.94 -21.71 12.99
CA ARG A 141 -7.70 -21.92 12.19
C ARG A 141 -7.87 -21.62 10.70
N GLY A 142 -9.11 -21.55 10.23
CA GLY A 142 -9.47 -21.17 8.87
C GLY A 142 -9.32 -19.68 8.56
N VAL A 143 -9.14 -18.83 9.59
CA VAL A 143 -9.02 -17.38 9.45
C VAL A 143 -7.65 -16.90 9.92
N ILE A 144 -6.90 -16.27 9.01
CA ILE A 144 -5.54 -15.80 9.28
C ILE A 144 -5.41 -14.36 8.78
N ASP A 145 -4.97 -13.47 9.66
CA ASP A 145 -4.64 -12.09 9.31
C ASP A 145 -3.13 -11.98 9.09
N PHE A 146 -2.71 -11.64 7.89
CA PHE A 146 -1.36 -11.20 7.55
C PHE A 146 -1.28 -9.68 7.68
N THR A 147 -0.41 -9.17 8.55
CA THR A 147 -0.34 -7.74 8.88
C THR A 147 0.82 -7.09 8.14
N TRP A 148 0.52 -6.13 7.26
CA TRP A 148 1.52 -5.33 6.56
C TRP A 148 1.89 -4.10 7.37
N ALA A 149 0.89 -3.39 7.92
CA ALA A 149 1.10 -2.25 8.80
C ALA A 149 0.07 -2.25 9.93
N GLU A 150 0.51 -1.77 11.10
CA GLU A 150 -0.34 -1.48 12.27
C GLU A 150 0.26 -0.29 12.99
N ALA A 151 -0.03 0.92 12.51
CA ALA A 151 0.44 2.18 13.11
C ALA A 151 -0.37 3.41 12.66
N TYR A 152 -0.36 4.48 13.46
CA TYR A 152 -1.09 5.75 13.23
C TYR A 152 -2.57 5.56 12.91
N GLY A 153 -3.24 4.67 13.63
CA GLY A 153 -4.64 4.36 13.34
C GLY A 153 -4.85 3.60 12.03
N LEU A 154 -3.82 3.30 11.23
CA LEU A 154 -3.92 2.46 10.04
C LEU A 154 -3.56 1.01 10.38
N LYS A 155 -4.46 0.09 10.05
CA LYS A 155 -4.14 -1.33 9.93
C LYS A 155 -4.41 -1.80 8.52
N ALA A 156 -3.38 -2.32 7.88
CA ALA A 156 -3.45 -2.81 6.51
C ALA A 156 -2.81 -4.19 6.38
N GLY A 157 -3.35 -5.00 5.48
CA GLY A 157 -2.84 -6.34 5.24
C GLY A 157 -3.77 -7.21 4.40
N VAL A 158 -3.55 -8.51 4.50
CA VAL A 158 -4.31 -9.54 3.78
C VAL A 158 -4.93 -10.49 4.78
N ARG A 159 -6.19 -10.83 4.59
CA ARG A 159 -6.87 -11.88 5.33
C ARG A 159 -7.05 -13.10 4.45
N TYR A 160 -6.68 -14.27 4.98
CA TYR A 160 -7.08 -15.56 4.45
C TYR A 160 -8.32 -16.06 5.19
N ASP A 161 -9.28 -16.58 4.44
CA ASP A 161 -10.50 -17.20 4.96
C ASP A 161 -10.80 -18.47 4.15
N ASP A 162 -10.77 -19.64 4.79
CA ASP A 162 -11.07 -20.92 4.14
C ASP A 162 -12.56 -21.22 3.99
N THR A 163 -13.43 -20.39 4.60
CA THR A 163 -14.86 -20.57 4.49
C THR A 163 -15.36 -20.05 3.14
N PRO A 164 -16.17 -20.83 2.40
CA PRO A 164 -16.82 -20.32 1.20
C PRO A 164 -17.73 -19.15 1.60
N CYS A 165 -17.59 -18.03 0.90
CA CYS A 165 -18.39 -16.84 1.13
C CYS A 165 -19.86 -17.11 0.76
N VAL A 166 -20.67 -17.51 1.74
CA VAL A 166 -22.10 -17.71 1.57
C VAL A 166 -22.83 -16.55 2.21
N SER A 167 -23.44 -15.69 1.40
CA SER A 167 -24.31 -14.61 1.90
C SER A 167 -25.48 -15.22 2.68
N ARG A 168 -25.59 -14.92 3.97
CA ARG A 168 -26.71 -15.32 4.84
C ARG A 168 -27.16 -14.13 5.69
N ARG A 169 -28.38 -14.16 6.20
CA ARG A 169 -28.91 -13.10 7.09
C ARG A 169 -28.00 -13.00 8.33
N GLY A 170 -27.24 -11.89 8.46
CA GLY A 170 -26.26 -11.67 9.53
C GLY A 170 -24.81 -12.08 9.20
N ALA A 171 -24.55 -12.70 8.05
CA ALA A 171 -23.21 -12.99 7.53
C ALA A 171 -23.02 -12.21 6.22
N LEU A 172 -22.43 -11.01 6.33
CA LEU A 172 -21.96 -10.26 5.17
C LEU A 172 -20.66 -10.88 4.70
N CYS A 173 -20.66 -11.32 3.45
CA CYS A 173 -19.44 -11.61 2.70
C CYS A 173 -18.47 -10.44 2.90
N ILE A 174 -17.27 -10.76 3.44
CA ILE A 174 -16.29 -9.84 4.03
C ILE A 174 -16.63 -8.36 3.80
N ASP A 175 -17.37 -7.81 4.75
CA ASP A 175 -17.64 -6.39 4.79
C ASP A 175 -16.32 -5.68 5.16
N ARG A 176 -15.91 -4.70 4.34
CA ARG A 176 -14.71 -3.85 4.49
C ARG A 176 -13.39 -4.36 3.86
N GLY A 177 -13.42 -5.06 2.73
CA GLY A 177 -12.22 -5.36 1.94
C GLY A 177 -12.50 -5.93 0.55
N GLU A 178 -11.69 -5.57 -0.45
CA GLU A 178 -11.83 -6.10 -1.81
C GLU A 178 -11.15 -7.47 -1.96
N ARG A 179 -11.78 -8.35 -2.73
CA ARG A 179 -11.23 -9.68 -3.02
C ARG A 179 -9.94 -9.54 -3.81
N LEU A 180 -8.84 -10.07 -3.27
CA LEU A 180 -7.54 -10.10 -3.97
C LEU A 180 -7.44 -11.31 -4.89
N ALA A 181 -7.74 -12.49 -4.36
CA ALA A 181 -7.72 -13.75 -5.09
C ALA A 181 -8.44 -14.82 -4.26
N GLU A 182 -9.40 -15.53 -4.86
CA GLU A 182 -10.04 -16.71 -4.26
C GLU A 182 -10.52 -16.51 -2.80
N ARG A 183 -9.67 -16.89 -1.84
CA ARG A 183 -9.86 -16.91 -0.37
C ARG A 183 -9.17 -15.76 0.37
N TYR A 184 -8.50 -14.87 -0.37
CA TYR A 184 -7.75 -13.74 0.17
C TYR A 184 -8.47 -12.42 -0.06
N THR A 185 -8.55 -11.62 0.99
CA THR A 185 -9.14 -10.28 0.96
C THR A 185 -8.14 -9.25 1.46
N TYR A 186 -8.01 -8.15 0.73
CA TYR A 186 -7.24 -7.00 1.17
C TYR A 186 -8.05 -6.16 2.16
N TYR A 187 -7.42 -5.69 3.22
CA TYR A 187 -8.02 -4.70 4.10
C TYR A 187 -7.06 -3.54 4.35
N ALA A 188 -7.61 -2.32 4.35
CA ALA A 188 -6.99 -1.14 4.93
C ALA A 188 -8.05 -0.39 5.72
N ARG A 189 -7.79 -0.19 7.01
CA ARG A 189 -8.73 0.43 7.94
C ARG A 189 -8.04 1.52 8.74
N PHE A 190 -8.66 2.69 8.75
CA PHE A 190 -8.32 3.79 9.63
C PHE A 190 -9.19 3.70 10.90
N PHE A 191 -8.61 3.93 12.08
CA PHE A 191 -9.25 3.90 13.39
C PHE A 191 -8.92 5.16 14.17
#